data_AF-A0A7V0XED4-F1
#
_entry.id   AF-A0A7V0XED4-F1
#
_cell.length_a   1.000
_cell.length_b   1.000
_cell.length_c   1.000
_cell.angle_alpha   90.00
_cell.angle_beta   90.00
_cell.angle_gamma   90.00
#
_symmetry.space_group_name_H-M   'P 1'
#
loop_
_entity.id
_entity.type
_entity.pdbx_description
1 polymer ?
#
loop_
_entity_poly.entity_id
_entity_poly.type
_entity_poly.pdbx_seq_one_letter_code
_entity_poly.pdbx_strand_id
1 'polypeptide(L)' 'MRMLIAAGGTGGHILPALTLAEELKRRGHEVFWVGRAAGMEAGIVRARDFEFEPIPAAGFAGTGLA' A
#
# COMPACT_ATOMS: atom_id res chain seq x y z
N MET A 1 10.59 3.17 15.02
CA MET A 1 11.31 3.20 13.73
C MET A 1 10.32 3.59 12.65
N ARG A 2 10.79 4.24 11.58
CA ARG A 2 9.95 4.66 10.45
C ARG A 2 10.14 3.68 9.31
N MET A 3 9.06 3.12 8.80
CA MET A 3 9.07 2.08 7.77
C MET A 3 8.24 2.52 6.58
N LEU A 4 8.76 2.25 5.38
CA LEU A 4 8.06 2.50 4.13
C LEU A 4 7.65 1.17 3.51
N ILE A 5 6.36 1.03 3.20
CA ILE A 5 5.81 -0.14 2.53
C ILE A 5 5.36 0.28 1.14
N ALA A 6 5.97 -0.32 0.13
CA ALA A 6 5.57 -0.18 -1.26
C ALA A 6 4.84 -1.46 -1.70
N ALA A 7 3.54 -1.37 -1.93
CA ALA A 7 2.72 -2.48 -2.40
C ALA A 7 1.75 -2.01 -3.49
N GLY A 8 1.24 -2.95 -4.28
CA GLY A 8 0.28 -2.67 -5.35
C GLY A 8 -0.18 -3.93 -6.07
N GLY A 9 -1.28 -3.84 -6.81
CA GLY A 9 -1.84 -4.95 -7.60
C GLY A 9 -3.32 -5.24 -7.30
N THR A 10 -3.77 -6.46 -7.57
CA THR A 10 -5.20 -6.86 -7.51
C THR A 10 -5.63 -7.47 -6.16
N GLY A 11 -4.80 -7.38 -5.12
CA GLY A 11 -5.14 -7.79 -3.75
C GLY A 11 -4.16 -8.79 -3.11
N GLY A 12 -3.54 -9.66 -3.91
CA GLY A 12 -2.64 -10.72 -3.42
C GLY A 12 -1.40 -10.22 -2.66
N HIS A 13 -0.88 -9.03 -3.03
CA HIS A 13 0.23 -8.38 -2.32
C HIS A 13 -0.23 -7.33 -1.31
N ILE A 14 -1.42 -6.75 -1.51
CA ILE A 14 -1.94 -5.67 -0.66
C ILE A 14 -2.30 -6.21 0.72
N LEU A 15 -3.04 -7.33 0.78
CA LEU A 15 -3.52 -7.88 2.04
C LEU A 15 -2.37 -8.32 2.97
N PRO A 16 -1.35 -9.09 2.51
CA PRO A 16 -0.21 -9.42 3.36
C PRO A 16 0.59 -8.19 3.81
N ALA A 17 0.79 -7.21 2.92
CA ALA A 17 1.47 -5.96 3.27
C ALA A 17 0.69 -5.15 4.31
N LEU A 18 -0.65 -5.14 4.23
CA LEU A 18 -1.52 -4.50 5.20
C LEU A 18 -1.42 -5.17 6.58
N THR A 19 -1.51 -6.50 6.64
CA THR A 19 -1.37 -7.24 7.89
C THR A 19 -0.01 -6.97 8.55
N LEU A 20 1.06 -6.90 7.75
CA LEU A 20 2.38 -6.50 8.23
C LEU A 20 2.39 -5.06 8.76
N ALA A 21 1.81 -4.11 8.02
CA ALA A 21 1.72 -2.71 8.42
C ALA A 21 0.99 -2.53 9.76
N GLU A 22 -0.11 -3.26 9.96
CA GLU A 22 -0.88 -3.24 11.20
C GLU A 22 -0.08 -3.78 12.39
N GLU A 23 0.62 -4.89 12.18
CA GLU A 23 1.48 -5.47 13.23
C GLU A 23 2.65 -4.55 13.58
N LEU A 24 3.24 -3.86 12.59
CA LEU A 24 4.29 -2.86 12.82
C LEU A 24 3.76 -1.65 13.61
N LYS A 25 2.59 -1.12 13.25
CA LYS A 25 1.91 -0.04 14.00
C LYS A 25 1.61 -0.49 15.43
N ARG A 26 1.12 -1.72 15.63
CA ARG A 26 0.85 -2.32 16.95
C ARG A 26 2.11 -2.44 17.82
N ARG A 27 3.28 -2.65 17.21
CA ARG A 27 4.59 -2.67 17.89
C ARG A 27 5.16 -1.26 18.16
N GLY A 28 4.43 -0.20 17.86
CA GLY A 28 4.86 1.18 18.06
C GLY A 28 5.81 1.69 16.98
N HIS A 29 5.71 1.17 15.76
CA HIS A 29 6.44 1.69 14.61
C HIS A 29 5.55 2.61 13.75
N GLU A 30 6.18 3.60 13.12
CA GLU A 30 5.52 4.45 12.13
C GLU A 30 5.59 3.77 10.78
N VAL A 31 4.45 3.71 10.09
CA VAL A 31 4.35 3.09 8.78
C VAL A 31 3.82 4.10 7.78
N PHE A 32 4.59 4.29 6.72
CA PHE A 32 4.23 5.08 5.54
C PHE A 32 4.00 4.14 4.37
N TRP A 33 2.87 4.30 3.68
CA TRP A 33 2.50 3.48 2.55
C TRP A 33 2.64 4.25 1.23
N VAL A 34 3.24 3.60 0.25
CA VAL A 34 3.32 4.10 -1.13
C VAL A 34 2.68 3.06 -2.04
N GLY A 35 1.72 3.48 -2.87
CA GLY A 35 0.96 2.56 -3.70
C GLY A 35 0.26 3.24 -4.86
N ARG A 36 -0.48 2.46 -5.65
CA ARG A 36 -1.13 3.00 -6.85
C ARG A 36 -2.28 3.93 -6.48
N ALA A 37 -2.37 5.08 -7.15
CA ALA A 37 -3.47 6.03 -6.96
C ALA A 37 -4.87 5.45 -7.26
N ALA A 38 -4.94 4.50 -8.20
CA ALA A 38 -6.18 3.91 -8.70
C ALA A 38 -6.33 2.45 -8.23
N GLY A 39 -7.47 2.14 -7.61
CA GLY A 39 -7.87 0.78 -7.23
C GLY A 39 -8.43 0.69 -5.80
N MET A 40 -8.77 -0.53 -5.41
CA MET A 40 -9.29 -0.87 -4.07
C MET A 40 -8.29 -0.56 -2.94
N GLU A 41 -6.99 -0.57 -3.27
CA GLU A 41 -5.87 -0.32 -2.36
C GLU A 41 -5.98 1.03 -1.64
N ALA A 42 -6.18 2.10 -2.40
CA ALA A 42 -6.20 3.47 -1.90
C ALA A 42 -7.37 3.71 -0.91
N GLY A 43 -8.44 2.92 -1.02
CA GLY A 43 -9.54 2.93 -0.05
C GLY A 43 -9.21 2.17 1.23
N ILE A 44 -8.63 0.98 1.11
CA ILE A 44 -8.29 0.10 2.24
C ILE A 44 -7.22 0.76 3.14
N VAL A 45 -6.15 1.28 2.54
CA VAL A 45 -5.03 1.86 3.30
C VAL A 45 -5.47 3.13 4.04
N ARG A 46 -6.24 4.00 3.38
CA ARG A 46 -6.79 5.21 4.01
C ARG A 46 -7.78 4.89 5.13
N ALA A 47 -8.61 3.86 4.97
CA ALA A 47 -9.55 3.44 6.01
C ALA A 47 -8.88 2.87 7.27
N ARG A 48 -7.60 2.49 7.20
CA ARG A 48 -6.82 1.93 8.31
C ARG A 48 -5.85 2.93 8.93
N ASP A 49 -5.99 4.22 8.59
CA ASP A 49 -5.26 5.32 9.21
C ASP A 49 -3.73 5.17 9.06
N PHE A 50 -3.31 4.75 7.86
CA PHE A 50 -1.91 4.81 7.44
C PHE A 50 -1.67 6.07 6.61
N GLU A 51 -0.51 6.69 6.81
CA GLU A 51 -0.03 7.73 5.88
C GLU A 51 0.15 7.08 4.49
N PHE A 52 -0.47 7.67 3.47
CA PHE A 52 -0.51 7.09 2.13
C PHE A 52 -0.18 8.13 1.07
N GLU A 53 0.87 7.87 0.30
CA GLU A 53 1.22 8.64 -0.89
C GLU A 53 0.88 7.86 -2.16
N PRO A 54 -0.12 8.31 -2.94
CA PRO A 54 -0.43 7.71 -4.21
C PRO A 54 0.63 8.05 -5.26
N ILE A 55 1.16 7.05 -5.97
CA ILE A 55 2.05 7.24 -7.11
C ILE A 55 1.41 6.79 -8.44
N PRO A 56 1.74 7.43 -9.57
CA PRO A 56 1.40 6.92 -10.88
C PRO A 56 2.15 5.59 -11.12
N ALA A 57 1.41 4.48 -11.11
CA ALA A 57 1.96 3.15 -11.30
C ALA A 57 1.01 2.29 -12.14
N ALA A 58 1.54 1.43 -13.01
CA ALA A 58 0.78 0.39 -13.71
C ALA A 58 1.57 -0.92 -13.78
N GLY A 59 0.89 -1.98 -14.23
CA GLY A 59 1.50 -3.29 -14.42
C GLY A 59 2.58 -3.25 -15.50
N PHE A 60 3.71 -3.89 -15.24
CA PHE A 60 4.82 -3.99 -16.19
C PHE A 60 4.53 -4.96 -17.34
N ALA A 61 3.60 -5.90 -17.17
CA ALA A 61 3.18 -6.85 -18.22
C ALA A 61 1.65 -6.91 -18.35
N GLY A 62 1.14 -6.76 -19.58
CA GLY A 62 -0.25 -7.01 -19.95
C GLY A 62 -1.25 -5.86 -19.76
N THR A 63 -0.91 -4.76 -19.08
CA THR A 63 -1.78 -3.57 -18.92
C THR A 63 -0.94 -2.32 -18.68
N GLY A 64 -0.27 -1.82 -19.73
CA GLY A 64 0.66 -0.70 -19.64
C GLY A 64 -0.03 0.66 -19.40
N LEU A 65 0.73 1.61 -18.84
CA LEU A 65 0.41 3.04 -18.82
C LEU A 65 0.20 3.50 -20.27
N ALA A 66 -1.05 3.75 -20.64
CA ALA A 66 -1.41 4.49 -21.84
C ALA A 66 -1.48 5.99 -21.52
#